data_AF-A0A7V2JKN3-F1
#
_entry.id   AF-A0A7V2JKN3-F1
#
_cell.length_a   1.000
_cell.length_b   1.000
_cell.length_c   1.000
_cell.angle_alpha   90.00
_cell.angle_beta   90.00
_cell.angle_gamma   90.00
#
_symmetry.space_group_name_H-M   'P 1'
#
loop_
_entity.id
_entity.type
_entity.pdbx_description
1 polymer ?
#
loop_
_entity_poly.entity_id
_entity_poly.type
_entity_poly.pdbx_seq_one_letter_code
_entity_poly.pdbx_strand_id
1 'polypeptide(L)'
;MIIALNTNVLLAALLSRNGSSHRILNLIVEEKVRIALSTPLILEYDEVLKRKHILDKLKMTESQIEDVIDLLVMLSNKHFIYYRLRPNLLDENDNMLVECAFVSGSQYLVTS
;
A
#
# COMPACT_ATOMS: atom_id res chain seq x y z
N MET A 1 -1.97 3.25 -15.63
CA MET A 1 -1.03 4.03 -14.80
C MET A 1 -0.65 3.20 -13.58
N ILE A 2 0.64 3.15 -13.23
CA ILE A 2 1.17 2.42 -12.08
C ILE A 2 1.64 3.43 -11.03
N ILE A 3 1.24 3.22 -9.78
CA ILE A 3 1.65 4.04 -8.63
C ILE A 3 2.27 3.19 -7.53
N ALA A 4 3.19 3.74 -6.76
CA ALA A 4 3.62 3.17 -5.49
C ALA A 4 2.82 3.83 -4.36
N LEU A 5 2.09 3.03 -3.59
CA LEU A 5 1.15 3.51 -2.57
C LEU A 5 1.73 3.31 -1.16
N ASN A 6 1.86 4.39 -0.39
CA ASN A 6 2.28 4.30 1.01
C ASN A 6 1.20 3.63 1.87
N THR A 7 1.61 2.80 2.82
CA THR A 7 0.77 2.17 3.85
C THR A 7 -0.10 3.18 4.61
N ASN A 8 0.42 4.37 4.94
CA ASN A 8 -0.37 5.40 5.61
C ASN A 8 -1.54 5.92 4.76
N VAL A 9 -1.35 5.99 3.43
CA VAL A 9 -2.41 6.37 2.50
C VAL A 9 -3.47 5.28 2.43
N LEU A 10 -3.07 4.00 2.37
CA LEU A 10 -4.00 2.88 2.42
C LEU A 10 -4.80 2.87 3.72
N LEU A 11 -4.14 3.04 4.87
CA LEU A 11 -4.80 3.13 6.17
C LEU A 11 -5.82 4.27 6.21
N ALA A 12 -5.43 5.46 5.75
CA ALA A 12 -6.33 6.61 5.68
C ALA A 12 -7.55 6.36 4.76
N ALA A 13 -7.36 5.62 3.66
CA ALA A 13 -8.42 5.24 2.73
C ALA A 13 -9.46 4.31 3.37
N LEU A 14 -9.03 3.44 4.28
CA LEU A 14 -9.90 2.54 5.04
C LEU A 14 -10.60 3.25 6.21
N LEU A 15 -9.93 4.21 6.85
CA LEU A 15 -10.47 4.96 7.99
C LEU A 15 -11.56 5.98 7.62
N SER A 16 -11.47 6.61 6.44
CA SER A 16 -12.38 7.70 6.06
C SER A 16 -12.79 7.62 4.61
N ARG A 17 -14.10 7.69 4.33
CA ARG A 17 -14.65 7.66 2.96
C ARG A 17 -14.63 9.02 2.24
N ASN A 18 -14.35 10.11 2.95
CA ASN A 18 -14.47 11.47 2.44
C ASN A 18 -13.13 12.04 1.93
N GLY A 19 -12.02 11.33 2.12
CA GLY A 19 -10.67 11.81 1.80
C GLY A 19 -10.17 11.38 0.42
N SER A 20 -9.13 12.06 -0.06
CA SER A 20 -8.43 11.73 -1.31
C SER A 20 -7.88 10.30 -1.33
N SER A 21 -7.43 9.79 -0.17
CA SER A 21 -6.95 8.41 -0.03
C SER A 21 -8.04 7.39 -0.39
N HIS A 22 -9.27 7.61 0.07
CA HIS A 22 -10.39 6.73 -0.29
C HIS A 22 -10.76 6.83 -1.77
N ARG A 23 -10.64 8.02 -2.35
CA ARG A 23 -10.80 8.18 -3.80
C ARG A 23 -9.74 7.40 -4.58
N ILE A 24 -8.48 7.38 -4.13
CA ILE A 24 -7.42 6.57 -4.73
C ILE A 24 -7.75 5.07 -4.63
N LEU A 25 -8.20 4.60 -3.46
CA LEU A 25 -8.63 3.20 -3.31
C LEU A 25 -9.76 2.83 -4.28
N ASN A 26 -10.75 3.70 -4.46
CA ASN A 26 -11.82 3.48 -5.44
C ASN A 26 -11.28 3.44 -6.88
N LEU A 27 -10.30 4.29 -7.24
CA LEU A 27 -9.67 4.23 -8.56
C LEU A 27 -8.89 2.92 -8.80
N ILE A 28 -8.35 2.32 -7.73
CA ILE A 28 -7.69 1.00 -7.80
C ILE A 28 -8.73 -0.09 -8.04
N VAL A 29 -9.83 -0.10 -7.27
CA VAL A 29 -10.93 -1.06 -7.43
C VAL A 29 -11.62 -0.93 -8.79
N GLU A 30 -11.74 0.28 -9.33
CA GLU A 30 -12.24 0.54 -10.68
C GLU A 30 -11.21 0.23 -11.79
N GLU A 31 -10.04 -0.32 -11.45
CA GLU A 31 -8.92 -0.65 -12.35
C GLU A 31 -8.38 0.53 -13.19
N LYS A 32 -8.73 1.77 -12.83
CA LYS A 32 -8.21 2.99 -13.48
C LYS A 32 -6.77 3.26 -13.10
N VAL A 33 -6.34 2.77 -11.94
CA VAL A 33 -4.97 2.84 -11.42
C VAL A 33 -4.55 1.46 -10.94
N ARG A 34 -3.32 1.06 -11.24
CA ARG A 34 -2.72 -0.15 -10.68
C ARG A 34 -1.66 0.25 -9.66
N ILE A 35 -1.58 -0.48 -8.55
CA ILE A 35 -0.52 -0.28 -7.58
C ILE A 35 0.67 -1.20 -7.90
N ALA A 36 1.88 -0.70 -7.70
CA ALA A 36 3.07 -1.54 -7.62
C ALA A 36 3.13 -2.16 -6.22
N LEU A 37 3.27 -3.48 -6.16
CA LEU A 37 3.48 -4.21 -4.90
C LEU A 37 4.72 -5.06 -4.95
N SER A 38 5.43 -5.10 -3.83
CA SER A 38 6.51 -6.01 -3.53
C SER A 38 6.18 -6.77 -2.25
N THR A 39 6.85 -7.90 -2.01
CA THR A 39 6.65 -8.67 -0.76
C THR A 39 6.84 -7.82 0.50
N PRO A 40 7.91 -6.99 0.64
CA PRO A 40 8.06 -6.12 1.81
C PRO A 40 6.86 -5.18 2.04
N LEU A 41 6.33 -4.56 0.98
CA LEU A 41 5.18 -3.66 1.11
C LEU A 41 3.92 -4.39 1.57
N ILE A 42 3.68 -5.61 1.06
CA ILE A 42 2.52 -6.41 1.48
C ILE A 42 2.64 -6.79 2.97
N LEU A 43 3.85 -7.15 3.42
CA LEU A 43 4.10 -7.45 4.83
C LEU A 43 3.90 -6.23 5.73
N GLU A 44 4.33 -5.04 5.27
CA GLU A 44 4.07 -3.78 5.98
C GLU A 44 2.57 -3.49 6.06
N TYR A 45 1.81 -3.71 4.97
CA TYR A 45 0.35 -3.55 4.99
C TYR A 45 -0.30 -4.49 5.99
N ASP A 46 0.08 -5.77 5.98
CA ASP A 46 -0.43 -6.77 6.91
C ASP A 46 -0.14 -6.38 8.36
N GLU A 47 1.12 -6.02 8.65
CA GLU A 47 1.55 -5.65 10.00
C GLU A 47 0.81 -4.40 10.51
N VAL A 48 0.71 -3.34 9.70
CA VAL A 48 0.09 -2.07 10.10
C VAL A 48 -1.42 -2.20 10.25
N LEU A 49 -2.09 -2.83 9.28
CA LEU A 49 -3.56 -2.90 9.26
C LEU A 49 -4.12 -3.86 10.31
N LYS A 50 -3.36 -4.90 10.69
CA LYS A 50 -3.76 -5.86 11.73
C LYS A 50 -3.40 -5.43 13.15
N ARG A 51 -2.79 -4.26 13.36
CA ARG A 51 -2.56 -3.75 14.74
C ARG A 51 -3.90 -3.60 15.45
N LYS A 52 -4.01 -4.13 16.68
CA LYS A 52 -5.27 -4.14 17.47
C LYS A 52 -6.01 -2.80 17.47
N HIS A 53 -5.31 -1.71 17.76
CA HIS A 53 -5.92 -0.37 17.82
C HIS A 53 -6.37 0.16 16.44
N ILE A 54 -5.83 -0.37 15.34
CA ILE A 54 -6.27 -0.08 13.97
C ILE A 54 -7.52 -0.88 13.64
N LEU A 55 -7.52 -2.19 13.93
CA LEU A 55 -8.71 -3.05 13.79
C LEU A 55 -9.92 -2.48 14.55
N ASP A 56 -9.70 -2.05 15.80
CA ASP A 56 -10.74 -1.42 16.63
C ASP A 56 -11.31 -0.14 15.99
N LYS A 57 -10.45 0.68 15.37
CA LYS A 57 -10.87 1.91 14.67
C LYS A 57 -11.62 1.61 13.37
N LEU A 58 -11.13 0.64 12.60
CA LEU A 58 -11.74 0.20 11.34
C LEU A 58 -13.04 -0.57 11.57
N LYS A 59 -13.23 -1.13 12.77
CA LYS A 59 -14.30 -2.09 13.09
C LYS A 59 -14.26 -3.29 12.15
N MET A 60 -13.06 -3.79 11.88
CA MET A 60 -12.79 -4.92 10.99
C MET A 60 -12.08 -6.05 11.74
N THR A 61 -12.28 -7.28 11.29
CA THR A 61 -11.51 -8.44 11.75
C THR A 61 -10.22 -8.58 10.96
N GLU A 62 -9.25 -9.36 11.47
CA GLU A 62 -8.02 -9.66 10.73
C GLU A 62 -8.32 -10.33 9.38
N SER A 63 -9.29 -11.25 9.32
CA SER A 63 -9.71 -11.90 8.08
C SER A 63 -10.29 -10.91 7.06
N GLN A 64 -11.02 -9.88 7.50
CA GLN A 64 -11.48 -8.83 6.58
C GLN A 64 -10.32 -7.96 6.07
N ILE A 65 -9.25 -7.79 6.84
CA ILE A 65 -8.03 -7.12 6.38
C ILE A 65 -7.30 -8.00 5.36
N GLU A 66 -7.24 -9.31 5.58
CA GLU A 66 -6.69 -10.26 4.61
C GLU A 66 -7.43 -10.18 3.28
N ASP A 67 -8.77 -10.17 3.29
CA ASP A 67 -9.57 -10.00 2.07
C ASP A 67 -9.23 -8.71 1.31
N VAL A 68 -8.99 -7.61 2.04
CA VAL A 68 -8.57 -6.32 1.44
C VAL A 68 -7.18 -6.44 0.82
N ILE A 69 -6.23 -7.02 1.52
CA ILE A 69 -4.87 -7.21 1.02
C ILE A 69 -4.88 -8.14 -0.20
N ASP A 70 -5.64 -9.22 -0.18
CA ASP A 70 -5.79 -10.16 -1.29
C ASP A 70 -6.38 -9.46 -2.52
N LEU A 71 -7.39 -8.60 -2.34
CA LEU A 71 -7.92 -7.78 -3.42
C LEU A 71 -6.85 -6.86 -4.02
N LEU A 72 -6.07 -6.17 -3.18
CA LEU A 72 -4.97 -5.31 -3.64
C LEU A 72 -3.90 -6.12 -4.38
N VAL A 73 -3.55 -7.30 -3.89
CA VAL A 73 -2.61 -8.22 -4.55
C VAL A 73 -3.15 -8.66 -5.91
N MET A 74 -4.44 -8.97 -6.02
CA MET A 74 -5.07 -9.32 -7.30
C MET A 74 -5.00 -8.18 -8.32
N LEU A 75 -5.29 -6.94 -7.88
CA LEU A 75 -5.33 -5.75 -8.75
C LEU A 75 -3.95 -5.10 -9.00
N SER A 76 -2.90 -5.56 -8.33
CA SER A 76 -1.56 -4.96 -8.40
C SER A 76 -0.69 -5.48 -9.55
N ASN A 77 0.31 -4.66 -9.90
CA ASN A 77 1.49 -5.12 -10.61
C ASN A 77 2.54 -5.57 -9.59
N LYS A 78 2.99 -6.81 -9.69
CA LYS A 78 3.85 -7.47 -8.70
C LYS A 78 5.31 -7.35 -9.13
N HIS A 79 6.15 -6.88 -8.23
CA HIS A 79 7.56 -6.61 -8.50
C HIS A 79 8.46 -7.25 -7.46
N PHE A 80 9.49 -7.93 -7.96
CA PHE A 80 10.56 -8.48 -7.13
C PHE A 80 11.70 -7.49 -7.01
N ILE A 81 12.13 -7.18 -5.78
CA ILE A 81 13.24 -6.27 -5.50
C ILE A 81 14.53 -7.10 -5.44
N TYR A 82 15.30 -7.12 -6.53
CA TYR A 82 16.56 -7.88 -6.62
C TYR A 82 17.72 -7.20 -5.89
N TYR A 83 17.76 -5.87 -5.92
CA TYR A 83 18.80 -5.06 -5.30
C TYR A 83 18.15 -4.02 -4.41
N ARG A 84 18.55 -3.97 -3.14
CA ARG A 84 18.13 -2.92 -2.22
C ARG A 84 18.92 -1.66 -2.52
N LEU A 85 18.24 -0.60 -2.95
CA LEU A 85 18.85 0.69 -3.25
C LEU A 85 19.28 1.42 -1.98
N ARG A 86 18.54 1.22 -0.87
CA ARG A 86 18.80 1.83 0.45
C ARG A 86 19.17 3.33 0.33
N PRO A 87 18.25 4.19 -0.15
CA PRO A 87 18.51 5.62 -0.33
C PRO A 87 18.80 6.41 0.96
N ASN A 88 18.91 5.74 2.13
CA ASN A 88 19.19 6.31 3.46
C ASN A 88 18.15 7.36 3.85
N LEU A 89 16.87 7.02 3.71
CA LEU A 89 15.77 7.85 4.19
C LEU A 89 15.77 7.94 5.72
N LEU A 90 15.15 8.99 6.26
CA LEU A 90 15.02 9.18 7.70
C LEU A 90 14.25 8.04 8.37
N ASP A 91 13.18 7.57 7.71
CA ASP A 91 12.51 6.33 8.08
C ASP A 91 13.06 5.20 7.20
N GLU A 92 13.73 4.25 7.84
CA GLU A 92 14.32 3.12 7.15
C GLU A 92 13.29 2.21 6.47
N ASN A 93 12.05 2.20 6.97
CA ASN A 93 10.96 1.40 6.40
C ASN A 93 10.47 2.00 5.08
N ASP A 94 10.51 3.32 4.91
CA ASP A 94 10.09 3.99 3.67
C ASP A 94 10.97 3.62 2.46
N ASN A 95 12.19 3.13 2.71
CA ASN A 95 13.08 2.67 1.63
C ASN A 95 12.40 1.60 0.76
N MET A 96 11.59 0.71 1.34
CA MET A 96 10.95 -0.37 0.59
C MET A 96 9.91 0.15 -0.41
N LEU A 97 9.25 1.28 -0.08
CA LEU A 97 8.31 1.94 -0.96
C LEU A 97 9.03 2.57 -2.15
N VAL A 98 10.14 3.27 -1.90
CA VAL A 98 10.97 3.88 -2.95
C VAL A 98 11.60 2.82 -3.85
N GLU A 99 12.10 1.73 -3.27
CA GLU A 99 12.63 0.59 -4.02
C GLU A 99 11.56 -0.04 -4.92
N CYS A 100 10.35 -0.24 -4.41
CA CYS A 100 9.23 -0.74 -5.22
C CYS A 100 8.86 0.23 -6.34
N ALA A 101 8.77 1.54 -6.04
CA ALA A 101 8.48 2.57 -7.02
C ALA A 101 9.51 2.57 -8.16
N PHE A 102 10.79 2.47 -7.82
CA PHE A 102 11.88 2.41 -8.78
C PHE A 102 11.82 1.17 -9.67
N VAL A 103 11.74 -0.02 -9.06
CA VAL A 103 11.72 -1.30 -9.81
C VAL A 103 10.48 -1.42 -10.70
N SER A 104 9.35 -0.87 -10.27
CA SER A 104 8.11 -0.91 -11.02
C SER A 104 8.00 0.13 -12.13
N GLY A 105 8.91 1.11 -12.18
CA GLY A 105 8.75 2.28 -13.04
C GLY A 105 7.47 3.07 -12.71
N SER A 106 7.09 3.10 -11.42
CA SER A 106 5.90 3.83 -10.97
C SER A 106 5.98 5.30 -11.37
N GLN A 107 4.87 5.81 -11.91
CA GLN A 107 4.80 7.18 -12.42
C GLN A 107 4.60 8.19 -11.28
N TYR A 108 4.05 7.71 -10.15
CA TYR A 108 3.81 8.51 -8.96
C TYR A 108 4.14 7.70 -7.71
N LEU A 109 4.74 8.39 -6.74
CA LEU A 109 4.85 7.97 -5.36
C LEU A 109 3.75 8.67 -4.56
N VAL A 110 2.84 7.91 -3.97
CA VAL A 110 1.67 8.46 -3.28
C VAL A 110 1.85 8.27 -1.78
N THR A 111 2.10 9.38 -1.07
CA THR A 111 2.37 9.44 0.37
C THR A 111 1.57 10.54 1.06
N SER A 112 1.48 10.49 2.40
CA SER A 112 0.84 11.49 3.28
C SER A 112 1.86 12.41 3.94
#